data_AF-A0A834AMS3-F1
#
_entry.id   AF-A0A834AMS3-F1
#
_cell.length_a   1.000
_cell.length_b   1.000
_cell.length_c   1.000
_cell.angle_alpha   90.00
_cell.angle_beta   90.00
_cell.angle_gamma   90.00
#
_symmetry.space_group_name_H-M   'P 1'
#
loop_
_entity.id
_entity.type
_entity.pdbx_description
1 polymer ?
#
loop_
_entity_poly.entity_id
_entity_poly.type
_entity_poly.pdbx_seq_one_letter_code
_entity_poly.pdbx_strand_id
1 'polypeptide(L)'
;MGVINQPFVSRDLNTLRWKGQCYWGLSYMGTNIHSHPPPISQRNGEPRRQLTENTSSEAEFSHHFSAVISTSEKAAIKAALSRVCGDHIFRAAGAGYKSLCVVQGLVDFYIFSEDTTFKWDSCAAHAILRAMGGGMVDFKECLARNLETGLDLPQLVYHVENENTSGVDRWANRGGLIAYRSRKQLETFLSLFIQNLAPADTHT
;
A
#
# COMPACT_ATOMS: atom_id res chain seq x y z
N MET A 1 -16.32 -5.08 5.58
CA MET A 1 -16.69 -4.15 4.50
C MET A 1 -16.03 -2.80 4.77
N GLY A 2 -15.83 -1.97 3.75
CA GLY A 2 -15.20 -0.67 3.89
C GLY A 2 -15.69 0.33 2.85
N VAL A 3 -15.69 1.60 3.22
CA VAL A 3 -16.03 2.74 2.35
C VAL A 3 -15.00 3.84 2.55
N ILE A 4 -14.48 4.39 1.45
CA ILE A 4 -13.61 5.56 1.44
C ILE A 4 -14.28 6.61 0.54
N ASN A 5 -14.52 7.81 1.07
CA ASN A 5 -15.01 8.92 0.29
C ASN A 5 -13.92 9.99 0.19
N GLN A 6 -13.51 10.34 -1.03
CA GLN A 6 -12.62 11.47 -1.30
C GLN A 6 -13.48 12.66 -1.72
N PRO A 7 -13.72 13.68 -0.86
CA PRO A 7 -14.65 14.77 -1.17
C PRO A 7 -14.16 15.70 -2.29
N PHE A 8 -12.84 15.78 -2.46
CA PHE A 8 -12.16 16.72 -3.36
C PHE A 8 -11.32 15.96 -4.39
N VAL A 9 -11.93 15.58 -5.51
CA VAL A 9 -11.25 14.86 -6.60
C VAL A 9 -11.01 15.78 -7.79
N SER A 10 -12.08 16.41 -8.29
CA SER A 10 -12.00 17.36 -9.39
C SER A 10 -12.76 18.62 -9.05
N ARG A 11 -12.20 19.78 -9.37
CA ARG A 11 -12.86 21.08 -9.22
C ARG A 11 -13.26 21.61 -10.58
N ASP A 12 -14.53 21.96 -10.73
CA ASP A 12 -14.99 22.72 -11.88
C ASP A 12 -14.45 24.16 -11.77
N LEU A 13 -13.69 24.62 -12.76
CA LEU A 13 -13.03 25.94 -12.71
C LEU A 13 -14.00 27.11 -12.91
N ASN A 14 -15.17 26.88 -13.52
CA ASN A 14 -16.18 27.91 -13.76
C ASN A 14 -17.09 28.06 -12.54
N THR A 15 -17.57 26.94 -11.99
CA THR A 15 -18.49 26.95 -10.84
C THR A 15 -17.78 26.90 -9.49
N LEU A 16 -16.47 26.64 -9.50
CA LEU A 16 -15.62 26.43 -8.33
C LEU A 16 -16.05 25.26 -7.42
N ARG A 17 -17.02 24.44 -7.85
CA ARG A 17 -17.56 23.31 -7.09
C ARG A 17 -16.66 22.09 -7.20
N TRP A 18 -16.53 21.37 -6.10
CA TRP A 18 -15.82 20.10 -6.04
C TRP A 18 -16.76 18.93 -6.33
N LYS A 19 -16.23 17.95 -7.06
CA LYS A 19 -16.81 16.62 -7.18
C LYS A 19 -15.93 15.64 -6.41
N GLY A 20 -16.57 14.79 -5.62
CA GLY A 20 -15.91 13.72 -4.88
C GLY A 20 -16.03 12.38 -5.58
N GLN A 21 -15.39 11.36 -5.00
CA GLN A 21 -15.47 9.98 -5.46
C GLN A 21 -15.53 9.03 -4.27
N CYS A 22 -16.40 8.03 -4.37
CA CYS A 22 -16.61 7.03 -3.34
C CYS A 22 -16.06 5.67 -3.80
N TYR A 23 -15.35 5.00 -2.90
CA TYR A 23 -14.79 3.67 -3.08
C TYR A 23 -15.36 2.76 -2.01
N TRP A 24 -15.70 1.52 -2.37
CA TRP A 24 -16.25 0.56 -1.42
C TRP A 24 -15.81 -0.86 -1.72
N GLY A 25 -15.88 -1.72 -0.71
CA GLY A 25 -15.52 -3.13 -0.83
C GLY A 25 -16.10 -4.00 0.27
N LEU A 26 -16.41 -5.24 -0.07
CA LEU A 26 -16.91 -6.28 0.83
C LEU A 26 -16.17 -7.58 0.55
N SER A 27 -15.64 -8.17 1.61
CA SER A 27 -15.05 -9.51 1.65
C SER A 27 -15.75 -10.28 2.77
N TYR A 28 -16.56 -11.27 2.41
CA TYR A 28 -17.36 -12.06 3.35
C TYR A 28 -17.60 -13.47 2.81
N MET A 29 -17.10 -14.49 3.52
CA MET A 29 -17.30 -15.92 3.20
C MET A 29 -17.08 -16.26 1.71
N GLY A 30 -15.96 -15.80 1.13
CA GLY A 30 -15.63 -16.03 -0.28
C GLY A 30 -16.28 -15.05 -1.27
N THR A 31 -17.29 -14.29 -0.85
CA THR A 31 -17.84 -13.18 -1.64
C THR A 31 -16.89 -11.99 -1.54
N ASN A 32 -16.32 -11.59 -2.68
CA ASN A 32 -15.41 -10.46 -2.79
C ASN A 32 -15.90 -9.51 -3.89
N ILE A 33 -16.36 -8.32 -3.50
CA ILE A 33 -16.88 -7.29 -4.41
C ILE A 33 -16.32 -5.91 -4.04
N HIS A 34 -16.05 -5.07 -5.03
CA HIS A 34 -15.52 -3.72 -4.82
C HIS A 34 -15.88 -2.76 -5.95
N SER A 35 -15.79 -1.46 -5.69
CA SER A 35 -16.16 -0.39 -6.63
C SER A 35 -15.15 -0.10 -7.73
N HIS A 36 -13.92 -0.62 -7.63
CA HIS A 36 -12.90 -0.35 -8.64
C HIS A 36 -13.25 -1.08 -9.95
N PRO A 37 -13.29 -0.38 -11.09
CA PRO A 37 -13.62 -1.00 -12.35
C PRO A 37 -12.58 -2.07 -12.73
N PRO A 38 -12.99 -3.14 -13.44
CA PRO A 38 -12.03 -4.04 -14.05
C PRO A 38 -11.10 -3.23 -14.99
N PRO A 39 -9.84 -3.66 -15.18
CA PRO A 39 -8.95 -3.02 -16.13
C PRO A 39 -9.67 -2.90 -17.46
N ILE A 40 -9.72 -1.70 -18.04
CA ILE A 40 -10.34 -1.46 -19.35
C ILE A 40 -9.60 -2.37 -20.34
N SER A 41 -10.25 -3.46 -20.77
CA SER A 41 -9.85 -4.18 -21.97
C SER A 41 -9.82 -3.15 -23.07
N GLN A 42 -8.65 -2.93 -23.69
CA GLN A 42 -8.43 -1.93 -24.74
C GLN A 42 -9.63 -1.88 -25.68
N ARG A 43 -10.48 -0.87 -25.49
CA ARG A 43 -11.59 -0.60 -26.40
C ARG A 43 -10.96 0.15 -27.53
N ASN A 44 -10.80 -0.55 -28.66
CA ASN A 44 -10.27 -0.03 -29.91
C ASN A 44 -10.78 1.40 -30.20
N GLY A 45 -9.86 2.33 -30.40
CA GLY A 45 -10.12 3.53 -31.20
C GLY A 45 -9.95 4.89 -30.52
N GLU A 46 -8.77 5.22 -29.96
CA GLU A 46 -8.20 6.57 -30.08
C GLU A 46 -6.65 6.51 -30.10
N PRO A 47 -5.97 7.31 -30.94
CA PRO A 47 -4.55 7.16 -31.21
C PRO A 47 -3.72 7.77 -30.07
N ARG A 48 -3.00 6.89 -29.37
CA ARG A 48 -1.95 7.26 -28.42
C ARG A 48 -0.87 8.02 -29.21
N ARG A 49 -0.59 9.27 -28.83
CA ARG A 49 0.49 10.09 -29.41
C ARG A 49 1.80 9.30 -29.34
N GLN A 50 2.34 8.99 -30.52
CA GLN A 50 3.66 8.40 -30.71
C GLN A 50 4.71 9.32 -30.10
N LEU A 51 5.39 8.84 -29.06
CA LEU A 51 6.76 9.27 -28.74
C LEU A 51 7.65 8.13 -29.23
N THR A 52 8.15 8.34 -30.45
CA THR A 52 9.39 7.81 -31.05
C THR A 52 9.97 6.55 -30.41
N GLU A 53 9.72 5.43 -31.07
CA GLU A 53 10.61 4.27 -31.07
C GLU A 53 12.00 4.72 -31.50
N ASN A 54 13.03 4.30 -30.75
CA ASN A 54 14.30 3.88 -31.32
C ASN A 54 15.09 3.05 -30.30
N THR A 55 15.46 1.85 -30.77
CA THR A 55 16.57 0.99 -30.34
C THR A 55 16.32 -0.02 -29.23
N SER A 56 16.16 -1.25 -29.70
CA SER A 56 16.36 -2.55 -29.07
C SER A 56 17.35 -2.61 -27.88
N SER A 57 16.85 -3.09 -26.75
CA SER A 57 17.54 -4.06 -25.92
C SER A 57 16.51 -4.88 -25.13
N GLU A 58 16.75 -6.17 -25.05
CA GLU A 58 16.03 -7.13 -24.21
C GLU A 58 16.24 -6.79 -22.73
N ALA A 59 15.64 -5.69 -22.27
CA ALA A 59 15.59 -5.36 -20.86
C ALA A 59 14.54 -6.25 -20.21
N GLU A 60 15.01 -7.28 -19.51
CA GLU A 60 14.25 -8.02 -18.51
C GLU A 60 13.27 -7.06 -17.81
N PHE A 61 11.99 -7.40 -17.80
CA PHE A 61 10.98 -6.70 -16.99
C PHE A 61 11.32 -6.92 -15.50
N SER A 62 12.34 -6.21 -15.00
CA SER A 62 12.55 -5.97 -13.59
C SER A 62 11.38 -5.10 -13.15
N HIS A 63 10.30 -5.74 -12.72
CA HIS A 63 9.19 -5.04 -12.11
C HIS A 63 9.72 -4.33 -10.86
N HIS A 64 10.02 -3.04 -11.00
CA HIS A 64 10.41 -2.19 -9.89
C HIS A 64 9.17 -1.97 -9.03
N PHE A 65 9.27 -2.29 -7.74
CA PHE A 65 8.20 -2.03 -6.80
C PHE A 65 8.03 -0.52 -6.58
N SER A 66 6.80 -0.11 -6.28
CA SER A 66 6.47 1.26 -5.93
C SER A 66 5.86 1.35 -4.53
N ALA A 67 6.24 2.37 -3.78
CA ALA A 67 5.77 2.57 -2.41
C ALA A 67 5.35 4.01 -2.17
N VAL A 68 4.29 4.21 -1.39
CA VAL A 68 3.96 5.50 -0.78
C VAL A 68 4.29 5.47 0.71
N ILE A 69 4.93 6.53 1.19
CA ILE A 69 5.33 6.67 2.61
C ILE A 69 4.96 8.05 3.16
N SER A 70 5.00 8.17 4.48
CA SER A 70 4.93 9.47 5.17
C SER A 70 6.26 10.21 5.08
N THR A 71 6.23 11.55 5.13
CA THR A 71 7.45 12.38 5.16
C THR A 71 8.31 12.10 6.40
N SER A 72 7.66 11.80 7.52
CA SER A 72 8.26 11.48 8.83
C SER A 72 8.84 10.07 8.94
N GLU A 73 8.83 9.27 7.86
CA GLU A 73 9.32 7.89 7.89
C GLU A 73 10.82 7.82 8.26
N LYS A 74 11.24 6.74 8.94
CA LYS A 74 12.60 6.57 9.46
C LYS A 74 13.64 6.50 8.33
N ALA A 75 14.83 7.03 8.58
CA ALA A 75 15.90 7.08 7.59
C ALA A 75 16.33 5.69 7.09
N ALA A 76 16.44 4.72 8.00
CA ALA A 76 16.78 3.34 7.65
C ALA A 76 15.74 2.70 6.71
N ILE A 77 14.45 2.93 6.98
CA ILE A 77 13.35 2.44 6.13
C ILE A 77 13.40 3.09 4.75
N LYS A 78 13.59 4.42 4.70
CA LYS A 78 13.76 5.14 3.43
C LYS A 78 14.94 4.59 2.61
N ALA A 79 16.09 4.36 3.24
CA ALA A 79 17.27 3.83 2.56
C ALA A 79 17.04 2.42 2.01
N ALA A 80 16.44 1.52 2.80
CA ALA A 80 16.10 0.17 2.34
C ALA A 80 15.08 0.20 1.20
N LEU A 81 14.06 1.07 1.28
CA LEU A 81 13.10 1.25 0.19
C LEU A 81 13.78 1.77 -1.07
N SER A 82 14.71 2.73 -0.97
CA SER A 82 15.41 3.26 -2.16
C SER A 82 16.21 2.19 -2.90
N ARG A 83 16.71 1.16 -2.21
CA ARG A 83 17.40 0.03 -2.84
C ARG A 83 16.44 -0.92 -3.56
N VAL A 84 15.20 -1.05 -3.09
CA VAL A 84 14.20 -2.00 -3.63
C VAL A 84 13.28 -1.37 -4.66
N CYS A 85 12.85 -0.12 -4.43
CA CYS A 85 11.90 0.62 -5.25
C CYS A 85 12.57 1.63 -6.17
N GLY A 86 13.87 1.89 -6.01
CA GLY A 86 14.57 2.96 -6.74
C GLY A 86 13.91 4.32 -6.51
N ASP A 87 13.58 4.99 -7.61
CA ASP A 87 12.92 6.30 -7.62
C ASP A 87 11.40 6.23 -7.43
N HIS A 88 10.80 5.03 -7.36
CA HIS A 88 9.35 4.84 -7.23
C HIS A 88 8.87 4.91 -5.77
N ILE A 89 9.41 5.86 -5.01
CA ILE A 89 9.00 6.15 -3.63
C ILE A 89 8.33 7.50 -3.59
N PHE A 90 7.03 7.48 -3.32
CA PHE A 90 6.20 8.67 -3.27
C PHE A 90 5.92 9.08 -1.84
N ARG A 91 5.80 10.39 -1.60
CA ARG A 91 5.41 10.94 -0.31
C ARG A 91 4.01 11.52 -0.40
N ALA A 92 3.15 11.16 0.54
CA ALA A 92 1.79 11.70 0.58
C ALA A 92 1.29 11.92 2.02
N ALA A 93 0.48 12.96 2.18
CA ALA A 93 -0.25 13.24 3.40
C ALA A 93 -1.52 12.37 3.50
N GLY A 94 -2.02 12.17 4.73
CA GLY A 94 -3.23 11.40 5.01
C GLY A 94 -3.02 9.89 4.99
N ALA A 95 -3.35 9.19 6.08
CA ALA A 95 -3.25 7.73 6.16
C ALA A 95 -4.27 7.05 5.22
N GLY A 96 -5.51 7.56 5.19
CA GLY A 96 -6.54 7.09 4.28
C GLY A 96 -6.19 7.29 2.81
N TYR A 97 -5.62 8.44 2.44
CA TYR A 97 -5.21 8.70 1.05
C TYR A 97 -4.06 7.79 0.60
N LYS A 98 -3.04 7.57 1.43
CA LYS A 98 -1.97 6.60 1.14
C LYS A 98 -2.50 5.19 0.91
N SER A 99 -3.45 4.76 1.75
CA SER A 99 -4.12 3.46 1.56
C SER A 99 -4.97 3.43 0.29
N LEU A 100 -5.62 4.53 -0.06
CA LEU A 100 -6.39 4.68 -1.30
C LEU A 100 -5.49 4.58 -2.54
N CYS A 101 -4.26 5.09 -2.50
CA CYS A 101 -3.29 4.92 -3.60
C CYS A 101 -3.05 3.43 -3.90
N VAL A 102 -2.94 2.59 -2.87
CA VAL A 102 -2.80 1.13 -3.04
C VAL A 102 -4.08 0.51 -3.58
N VAL A 103 -5.24 0.89 -3.04
CA VAL A 103 -6.56 0.43 -3.52
C VAL A 103 -6.76 0.75 -5.01
N GLN A 104 -6.33 1.92 -5.46
CA GLN A 104 -6.42 2.34 -6.86
C GLN A 104 -5.34 1.72 -7.76
N GLY A 105 -4.31 1.08 -7.19
CA GLY A 105 -3.16 0.57 -7.94
C GLY A 105 -2.23 1.67 -8.47
N LEU A 106 -2.21 2.85 -7.83
CA LEU A 106 -1.26 3.93 -8.15
C LEU A 106 0.15 3.61 -7.61
N VAL A 107 0.22 2.82 -6.54
CA VAL A 107 1.44 2.26 -5.96
C VAL A 107 1.18 0.83 -5.51
N ASP A 108 2.24 0.02 -5.41
CA ASP A 108 2.13 -1.38 -4.95
C ASP A 108 1.94 -1.46 -3.43
N PHE A 109 2.63 -0.59 -2.68
CA PHE A 109 2.66 -0.62 -1.22
C PHE A 109 2.42 0.74 -0.57
N TYR A 110 1.74 0.74 0.57
CA TYR A 110 1.81 1.81 1.56
C TYR A 110 2.52 1.28 2.79
N ILE A 111 3.67 1.87 3.12
CA ILE A 111 4.50 1.46 4.25
C ILE A 111 4.53 2.59 5.28
N PHE A 112 4.36 2.20 6.55
CA PHE A 112 4.45 3.11 7.68
C PHE A 112 5.06 2.38 8.87
N SER A 113 6.17 2.87 9.42
CA SER A 113 6.91 2.16 10.50
C SER A 113 6.69 2.69 11.92
N GLU A 114 5.79 3.67 12.09
CA GLU A 114 5.49 4.29 13.39
C GLU A 114 4.13 3.84 13.94
N ASP A 115 3.90 4.13 15.23
CA ASP A 115 2.71 3.71 15.97
C ASP A 115 1.57 4.75 15.93
N THR A 116 1.65 5.74 15.04
CA THR A 116 0.71 6.89 15.01
C THR A 116 -0.40 6.76 13.96
N THR A 117 -0.65 5.54 13.49
CA THR A 117 -1.92 5.21 12.81
C THR A 117 -2.79 4.40 13.73
N PHE A 118 -4.10 4.52 13.59
CA PHE A 118 -5.06 3.84 14.44
C PHE A 118 -6.00 2.97 13.61
N LYS A 119 -6.82 2.18 14.29
CA LYS A 119 -7.81 1.30 13.66
C LYS A 119 -8.76 2.04 12.71
N TRP A 120 -9.18 3.25 13.05
CA TRP A 120 -10.05 4.06 12.20
C TRP A 120 -9.37 4.55 10.92
N ASP A 121 -8.03 4.66 10.90
CA ASP A 121 -7.29 5.04 9.70
C ASP A 121 -7.18 3.90 8.68
N SER A 122 -7.18 2.66 9.15
CA SER A 122 -6.84 1.47 8.34
C SER A 122 -8.05 0.58 8.01
N CYS A 123 -9.04 0.46 8.90
CA CYS A 123 -10.11 -0.54 8.79
C CYS A 123 -10.89 -0.52 7.47
N ALA A 124 -11.32 0.67 7.02
CA ALA A 124 -12.08 0.79 5.78
C ALA A 124 -11.25 0.38 4.55
N ALA A 125 -10.01 0.88 4.45
CA ALA A 125 -9.12 0.55 3.34
C ALA A 125 -8.70 -0.92 3.36
N HIS A 126 -8.40 -1.47 4.54
CA HIS A 126 -8.08 -2.88 4.70
C HIS A 126 -9.24 -3.77 4.18
N ALA A 127 -10.49 -3.45 4.52
CA ALA A 127 -11.63 -4.22 4.02
C ALA A 127 -11.78 -4.18 2.48
N ILE A 128 -11.46 -3.04 1.84
CA ILE A 128 -11.45 -2.92 0.38
C ILE A 128 -10.31 -3.75 -0.21
N LEU A 129 -9.10 -3.65 0.35
CA LEU A 129 -7.94 -4.42 -0.09
C LEU A 129 -8.16 -5.93 0.04
N ARG A 130 -8.83 -6.40 1.10
CA ARG A 130 -9.22 -7.81 1.25
C ARG A 130 -10.13 -8.29 0.12
N ALA A 131 -11.09 -7.46 -0.29
CA ALA A 131 -11.97 -7.78 -1.43
C ALA A 131 -11.19 -7.84 -2.76
N MET A 132 -9.99 -7.28 -2.83
CA MET A 132 -9.10 -7.33 -4.00
C MET A 132 -8.04 -8.45 -3.94
N GLY A 133 -8.03 -9.28 -2.89
CA GLY A 133 -7.01 -10.30 -2.67
C GLY A 133 -5.76 -9.81 -1.92
N GLY A 134 -5.77 -8.57 -1.45
CA GLY A 134 -4.73 -7.95 -0.66
C GLY A 134 -5.07 -7.87 0.83
N GLY A 135 -4.46 -6.93 1.54
CA GLY A 135 -4.69 -6.73 2.97
C GLY A 135 -3.87 -5.59 3.56
N MET A 136 -3.86 -5.53 4.89
CA MET A 136 -2.94 -4.71 5.67
C MET A 136 -2.33 -5.57 6.77
N VAL A 137 -1.00 -5.63 6.80
CA VAL A 137 -0.24 -6.46 7.74
C VAL A 137 0.56 -5.59 8.71
N ASP A 138 0.83 -6.13 9.90
CA ASP A 138 1.74 -5.53 10.88
C ASP A 138 3.16 -5.50 10.30
N PHE A 139 3.72 -4.30 10.19
CA PHE A 139 5.03 -4.09 9.58
C PHE A 139 6.14 -4.77 10.40
N LYS A 140 6.15 -4.57 11.72
CA LYS A 140 7.20 -5.09 12.60
C LYS A 140 7.14 -6.61 12.68
N GLU A 141 5.95 -7.20 12.77
CA GLU A 141 5.79 -8.66 12.78
C GLU A 141 6.26 -9.26 11.45
N CYS A 142 6.00 -8.61 10.31
CA CYS A 142 6.54 -9.05 9.02
C CYS A 142 8.07 -9.09 8.99
N LEU A 143 8.74 -8.12 9.63
CA LEU A 143 10.22 -8.11 9.69
C LEU A 143 10.79 -9.16 10.65
N ALA A 144 10.07 -9.50 11.71
CA ALA A 144 10.51 -10.49 12.70
C ALA A 144 10.28 -11.94 12.25
N ARG A 145 9.49 -12.15 11.20
CA ARG A 145 9.11 -13.47 10.71
C ARG A 145 10.19 -14.11 9.84
N ASN A 146 10.44 -15.39 10.08
CA ASN A 146 11.14 -16.25 9.12
C ASN A 146 10.17 -16.59 7.98
N LEU A 147 10.47 -16.10 6.78
CA LEU A 147 9.65 -16.24 5.57
C LEU A 147 9.34 -17.70 5.20
N GLU A 148 10.12 -18.65 5.72
CA GLU A 148 10.05 -20.09 5.43
C GLU A 148 8.91 -20.83 6.14
N THR A 149 8.27 -20.22 7.13
CA THR A 149 7.35 -20.96 8.03
C THR A 149 5.94 -21.19 7.51
N GLY A 150 5.59 -20.72 6.30
CA GLY A 150 4.27 -20.97 5.69
C GLY A 150 3.07 -20.42 6.47
N LEU A 151 3.30 -19.65 7.54
CA LEU A 151 2.27 -19.06 8.39
C LEU A 151 1.52 -17.95 7.64
N ASP A 152 0.22 -17.81 7.93
CA ASP A 152 -0.60 -16.70 7.43
C ASP A 152 0.04 -15.36 7.77
N LEU A 153 0.02 -14.42 6.83
CA LEU A 153 0.55 -13.06 7.03
C LEU A 153 -0.12 -12.38 8.23
N PRO A 154 0.60 -11.57 9.01
CA PRO A 154 0.09 -10.98 10.25
C PRO A 154 -0.86 -9.82 9.96
N GLN A 155 -2.09 -10.14 9.58
CA GLN A 155 -3.11 -9.14 9.23
C GLN A 155 -3.48 -8.30 10.45
N LEU A 156 -3.68 -6.99 10.24
CA LEU A 156 -4.22 -6.12 11.28
C LEU A 156 -5.60 -6.60 11.73
N VAL A 157 -5.81 -6.59 13.05
CA VAL A 157 -7.10 -6.93 13.68
C VAL A 157 -7.72 -5.72 14.37
N TYR A 158 -9.05 -5.65 14.31
CA TYR A 158 -9.78 -4.47 14.74
C TYR A 158 -10.52 -4.64 16.07
N HIS A 159 -10.59 -5.85 16.63
CA HIS A 159 -11.37 -6.15 17.83
C HIS A 159 -10.55 -6.16 19.14
N VAL A 160 -9.21 -6.27 19.07
CA VAL A 160 -8.33 -6.38 20.25
C VAL A 160 -7.59 -5.07 20.51
N GLU A 161 -7.62 -4.57 21.73
CA GLU A 161 -6.85 -3.39 22.13
C GLU A 161 -5.40 -3.71 22.49
N ASN A 162 -4.52 -2.70 22.47
CA ASN A 162 -3.15 -2.84 22.93
C ASN A 162 -3.07 -2.89 24.45
N GLU A 163 -2.45 -3.94 25.01
CA GLU A 163 -2.17 -4.04 26.44
C GLU A 163 -1.22 -2.92 26.91
N ASN A 164 -1.34 -2.52 28.18
CA ASN A 164 -0.47 -1.53 28.83
C ASN A 164 -0.44 -0.15 28.16
N THR A 165 -1.51 0.23 27.46
CA THR A 165 -1.69 1.56 26.87
C THR A 165 -2.93 2.25 27.43
N SER A 166 -2.98 3.57 27.35
CA SER A 166 -4.11 4.38 27.85
C SER A 166 -4.67 5.28 26.75
N GLY A 167 -5.92 5.72 26.93
CA GLY A 167 -6.57 6.63 26.00
C GLY A 167 -6.68 6.09 24.56
N VAL A 168 -6.30 6.92 23.59
CA VAL A 168 -6.41 6.62 22.15
C VAL A 168 -5.41 5.55 21.70
N ASP A 169 -4.29 5.40 22.40
CA ASP A 169 -3.19 4.48 22.03
C ASP A 169 -3.59 3.00 22.16
N ARG A 170 -4.67 2.71 22.89
CA ARG A 170 -5.33 1.39 22.94
C ARG A 170 -5.74 0.88 21.57
N TRP A 171 -5.95 1.79 20.62
CA TRP A 171 -6.42 1.49 19.27
C TRP A 171 -5.39 1.82 18.18
N ALA A 172 -4.13 2.05 18.55
CA ALA A 172 -3.03 2.26 17.61
C ALA A 172 -2.66 0.96 16.89
N ASN A 173 -2.26 1.06 15.62
CA ASN A 173 -1.60 -0.03 14.89
C ASN A 173 -0.11 -0.02 15.31
N ARG A 174 0.21 -0.64 16.46
CA ARG A 174 1.59 -0.70 16.97
C ARG A 174 2.47 -1.50 16.03
N GLY A 175 3.73 -1.11 15.90
CA GLY A 175 4.68 -1.74 14.98
C GLY A 175 4.56 -1.25 13.53
N GLY A 176 3.58 -0.39 13.22
CA GLY A 176 3.36 0.11 11.87
C GLY A 176 2.59 -0.87 10.99
N LEU A 177 2.49 -0.55 9.69
CA LEU A 177 1.72 -1.34 8.74
C LEU A 177 2.31 -1.37 7.33
N ILE A 178 1.95 -2.41 6.58
CA ILE A 178 2.09 -2.49 5.13
C ILE A 178 0.72 -2.77 4.51
N ALA A 179 0.23 -1.86 3.68
CA ALA A 179 -0.95 -2.10 2.84
C ALA A 179 -0.51 -2.57 1.45
N TYR A 180 -1.18 -3.60 0.93
CA TYR A 180 -0.84 -4.23 -0.35
C TYR A 180 -2.07 -4.78 -1.04
N ARG A 181 -2.00 -4.93 -2.37
CA ARG A 181 -3.07 -5.50 -3.20
C ARG A 181 -2.83 -6.96 -3.59
N SER A 182 -1.57 -7.40 -3.69
CA SER A 182 -1.21 -8.77 -4.11
C SER A 182 -0.28 -9.43 -3.09
N ARG A 183 -0.71 -10.57 -2.54
CA ARG A 183 0.10 -11.36 -1.59
C ARG A 183 1.45 -11.77 -2.19
N LYS A 184 1.46 -12.24 -3.44
CA LYS A 184 2.69 -12.64 -4.14
C LYS A 184 3.69 -11.50 -4.27
N GLN A 185 3.20 -10.29 -4.59
CA GLN A 185 4.07 -9.11 -4.66
C GLN A 185 4.62 -8.74 -3.29
N LEU A 186 3.79 -8.78 -2.23
CA LEU A 186 4.25 -8.51 -0.87
C LEU A 186 5.35 -9.48 -0.42
N GLU A 187 5.19 -10.78 -0.65
CA GLU A 187 6.19 -11.79 -0.26
C GLU A 187 7.52 -11.57 -0.98
N THR A 188 7.46 -11.27 -2.28
CA THR A 188 8.65 -10.95 -3.09
C THR A 188 9.32 -9.65 -2.60
N PHE A 189 8.52 -8.62 -2.33
CA PHE A 189 8.99 -7.34 -1.80
C PHE A 189 9.66 -7.51 -0.43
N LEU A 190 9.03 -8.23 0.51
CA LEU A 190 9.58 -8.44 1.86
C LEU A 190 10.92 -9.16 1.82
N SER A 191 11.08 -10.14 0.92
CA SER A 191 12.33 -10.88 0.73
C SER A 191 13.50 -9.93 0.38
N LEU A 192 13.26 -9.01 -0.55
CA LEU A 192 14.26 -8.01 -0.97
C LEU A 192 14.44 -6.91 0.08
N PHE A 193 13.34 -6.46 0.68
CA PHE A 193 13.34 -5.38 1.65
C PHE A 193 14.12 -5.73 2.93
N ILE A 194 13.92 -6.95 3.46
CA ILE A 194 14.62 -7.43 4.66
C ILE A 194 16.14 -7.53 4.42
N GLN A 195 16.56 -8.01 3.25
CA GLN A 195 17.99 -8.06 2.88
C GLN A 195 18.63 -6.67 2.86
N ASN A 196 17.88 -5.65 2.46
CA ASN A 196 18.35 -4.27 2.35
C ASN A 196 18.22 -3.45 3.64
N LEU A 197 17.58 -4.01 4.67
CA LEU A 197 17.37 -3.41 5.99
C LEU A 197 18.54 -3.64 6.95
N ALA A 198 19.33 -4.68 6.72
CA ALA A 198 20.53 -4.96 7.49
C ALA A 198 21.57 -3.82 7.32
N PRO A 199 22.31 -3.45 8.39
CA PRO A 199 23.38 -2.47 8.26
C PRO A 199 24.40 -2.95 7.22
N ALA A 200 24.73 -2.10 6.26
CA ALA A 200 25.67 -2.37 5.18
C ALA A 200 27.14 -2.47 5.65
N ASP A 201 27.38 -2.78 6.92
CA ASP A 201 28.69 -2.89 7.55
C ASP A 201 28.91 -4.33 8.04
N THR A 202 29.00 -5.27 7.12
CA THR A 202 29.63 -6.60 7.36
C THR A 202 30.21 -7.16 6.05
N HIS A 203 30.92 -6.34 5.30
CA HIS A 203 31.89 -6.84 4.32
C HIS A 203 33.17 -6.01 4.41
N THR A 204 34.11 -6.55 5.21
CA THR A 204 35.58 -6.37 5.22
C THR A 204 36.16 -4.97 5.17
#